data_AF-A0AAW8DVE9-F1
#
_entry.id   AF-A0AAW8DVE9-F1
#
_cell.length_a   1.000
_cell.length_b   1.000
_cell.length_c   1.000
_cell.angle_alpha   90.00
_cell.angle_beta   90.00
_cell.angle_gamma   90.00
#
_symmetry.space_group_name_H-M   'P 1'
#
loop_
_entity.id
_entity.type
_entity.pdbx_description
1 polymer ?
#
loop_
_entity_poly.entity_id
_entity_poly.type
_entity_poly.pdbx_seq_one_letter_code
_entity_poly.pdbx_strand_id
1 'polypeptide(L)' 'MSNEVRFCLEYRLAEGGPAHAVQTAWMVDSPATRAQIEEMIVNARAMNAAQAKWWVEERQGGDAPR' A
#
# COMPACT_ATOMS: atom_id res chain seq x y z
N MET A 1 6.17 14.37 -16.30
CA MET A 1 5.15 13.81 -15.39
C MET A 1 5.61 12.42 -15.01
N SER A 2 5.93 12.22 -13.73
CA SER A 2 6.30 10.90 -13.22
C SER A 2 5.06 10.23 -12.67
N ASN A 3 4.84 8.95 -12.97
CA ASN A 3 3.79 8.20 -12.28
C ASN A 3 4.19 8.05 -10.80
N GLU A 4 3.20 8.03 -9.93
CA GLU A 4 3.36 7.76 -8.51
C GLU A 4 2.50 6.57 -8.11
N VAL A 5 2.98 5.83 -7.13
CA VAL A 5 2.32 4.65 -6.59
C VAL A 5 2.28 4.69 -5.07
N ARG A 6 1.28 4.02 -4.49
CA ARG A 6 1.23 3.75 -3.06
C ARG A 6 0.63 2.38 -2.78
N PHE A 7 1.09 1.78 -1.69
CA PHE A 7 0.52 0.54 -1.18
C PHE A 7 -0.60 0.85 -0.19
N CYS A 8 -1.71 0.11 -0.31
CA CYS A 8 -2.86 0.21 0.58
C CYS A 8 -3.17 -1.16 1.19
N LEU A 9 -3.50 -1.18 2.49
CA LEU A 9 -3.83 -2.38 3.25
C LEU A 9 -5.03 -2.10 4.17
N GLU A 10 -6.04 -2.95 4.07
CA GLU A 10 -7.13 -3.06 5.03
C GLU A 10 -7.05 -4.40 5.74
N TYR A 11 -7.22 -4.42 7.07
CA TYR A 11 -7.17 -5.66 7.84
C TYR A 11 -7.98 -5.64 9.14
N ARG A 12 -8.30 -6.83 9.64
CA ARG A 12 -8.87 -7.10 10.97
C ARG A 12 -8.02 -8.14 11.68
N LEU A 13 -7.58 -7.85 12.91
CA LEU A 13 -6.76 -8.79 13.68
C LEU A 13 -7.56 -9.96 14.27
N ALA A 14 -8.84 -9.73 14.58
CA ALA A 14 -9.75 -10.74 15.12
C ALA A 14 -11.07 -10.73 14.34
N GLU A 15 -11.75 -11.88 14.29
CA GLU A 15 -13.07 -12.01 13.67
C GLU A 15 -14.08 -11.09 14.37
N GLY A 16 -14.82 -10.28 13.60
CA GLY A 16 -15.73 -9.26 14.14
C GLY A 16 -15.03 -8.08 14.85
N GLY A 17 -13.70 -8.08 14.97
CA GLY A 17 -12.92 -6.99 15.55
C GLY A 17 -12.84 -5.75 14.65
N PRO A 18 -12.25 -4.64 15.13
CA PRO A 18 -12.17 -3.39 14.36
C PRO A 18 -11.39 -3.57 13.05
N ALA A 19 -11.79 -2.81 12.03
CA ALA A 19 -11.05 -2.71 10.78
C ALA A 19 -10.01 -1.59 10.87
N HIS A 20 -8.83 -1.85 10.31
CA HIS A 20 -7.74 -0.91 10.19
C HIS A 20 -7.43 -0.69 8.71
N ALA A 21 -7.10 0.55 8.35
CA ALA A 21 -6.66 0.91 7.01
C ALA A 21 -5.31 1.64 7.12
N VAL A 22 -4.34 1.22 6.32
CA VAL A 22 -2.99 1.77 6.28
C VAL A 22 -2.61 2.02 4.82
N GLN A 23 -1.96 3.15 4.57
CA GLN A 23 -1.49 3.53 3.24
C GLN A 23 -0.09 4.14 3.35
N THR A 24 0.78 3.85 2.38
CA THR A 24 2.05 4.57 2.26
C THR A 24 1.82 5.98 1.71
N ALA A 25 2.84 6.83 1.80
CA ALA A 25 2.89 8.03 0.98
C ALA A 25 2.86 7.65 -0.51
N TRP A 26 2.46 8.60 -1.35
CA TRP A 26 2.70 8.53 -2.78
C TRP A 26 4.20 8.62 -3.02
N MET A 27 4.72 7.66 -3.77
CA MET A 27 6.14 7.56 -4.10
C MET A 27 6.29 7.52 -5.61
N VAL A 28 7.38 8.07 -6.13
CA VAL A 28 7.69 7.96 -7.56
C VAL A 28 7.70 6.49 -7.97
N ASP A 29 7.02 6.18 -9.07
CA ASP A 29 6.98 4.83 -9.64
C ASP A 29 8.35 4.47 -10.24
N SER A 30 9.19 3.88 -9.40
CA SER A 30 10.54 3.44 -9.74
C SER A 30 10.71 1.95 -9.43
N PRO A 31 11.69 1.27 -10.04
CA PRO A 31 11.99 -0.13 -9.73
C PRO A 31 12.23 -0.38 -8.23
N ALA A 32 12.90 0.56 -7.55
CA ALA A 32 13.15 0.46 -6.11
C ALA A 32 11.86 0.56 -5.29
N THR A 33 10.96 1.47 -5.67
CA THR A 33 9.65 1.62 -5.03
C THR A 33 8.78 0.39 -5.26
N ARG A 34 8.78 -0.18 -6.47
CA ARG A 34 8.03 -1.41 -6.77
C ARG A 34 8.55 -2.59 -5.94
N ALA A 35 9.87 -2.74 -5.79
CA ALA A 35 10.45 -3.77 -4.92
C ALA A 35 10.02 -3.61 -3.46
N GLN A 36 10.01 -2.37 -2.93
CA GLN A 36 9.50 -2.12 -1.57
C GLN A 36 8.01 -2.48 -1.44
N ILE A 37 7.18 -2.14 -2.43
CA ILE A 37 5.76 -2.51 -2.42
C ILE A 37 5.58 -4.03 -2.47
N GLU A 38 6.39 -4.75 -3.25
CA GLU A 38 6.38 -6.23 -3.28
C GLU A 38 6.69 -6.82 -1.91
N GLU A 39 7.69 -6.30 -1.20
CA GLU A 39 7.99 -6.71 0.19
C GLU A 39 6.79 -6.44 1.12
N MET A 40 6.13 -5.28 1.00
CA MET A 40 4.92 -4.98 1.78
C MET A 40 3.76 -5.93 1.47
N ILE A 41 3.60 -6.34 0.22
CA ILE A 41 2.59 -7.34 -0.18
C ILE A 41 2.89 -8.69 0.48
N VAL A 42 4.16 -9.13 0.48
CA VAL A 42 4.58 -10.36 1.15
C VAL A 42 4.27 -10.28 2.65
N ASN A 43 4.59 -9.15 3.29
CA ASN A 43 4.31 -8.94 4.71
C ASN A 43 2.79 -8.94 5.01
N ALA A 44 1.98 -8.31 4.16
CA ALA A 44 0.53 -8.31 4.30
C ALA A 44 -0.08 -9.71 4.17
N ARG A 45 0.49 -10.56 3.30
CA ARG A 45 0.09 -11.97 3.16
C ARG A 45 0.49 -12.84 4.35
N ALA A 46 1.65 -12.55 4.94
CA ALA A 46 2.15 -13.28 6.11
C ALA A 46 1.52 -12.82 7.44
N MET A 47 0.77 -11.71 7.41
CA MET A 47 0.09 -11.17 8.59
C MET A 47 -0.97 -12.17 9.09
N ASN A 48 -0.92 -12.47 10.39
CA ASN A 48 -1.93 -13.30 11.06
C ASN A 48 -3.21 -12.50 11.35
N ALA A 49 -3.83 -11.98 10.29
CA ALA A 49 -5.09 -11.25 10.36
C ALA A 49 -6.26 -12.19 10.03
N ALA A 50 -7.37 -12.04 10.74
CA ALA A 50 -8.61 -12.75 10.43
C ALA A 50 -9.13 -12.40 9.03
N GLN A 51 -8.93 -11.16 8.60
CA GLN A 51 -9.24 -10.68 7.25
C GLN A 51 -8.19 -9.66 6.83
N ALA A 52 -7.70 -9.75 5.60
CA ALA A 52 -6.80 -8.76 5.02
C ALA A 52 -7.04 -8.61 3.51
N LYS A 53 -6.97 -7.37 3.03
CA LYS A 53 -7.00 -7.01 1.62
C LYS A 53 -5.94 -5.95 1.36
N TRP A 54 -5.21 -6.08 0.26
CA TRP A 54 -4.26 -5.08 -0.19
C TRP A 54 -4.50 -4.74 -1.65
N TRP A 55 -4.06 -3.56 -2.06
CA TRP A 55 -4.02 -3.12 -3.45
C TRP A 55 -2.94 -2.05 -3.62
N VAL A 56 -2.58 -1.79 -4.87
CA VAL A 56 -1.69 -0.69 -5.24
C VAL A 56 -2.53 0.34 -5.97
N GLU A 57 -2.38 1.59 -5.58
CA GLU A 57 -2.97 2.70 -6.32
C GLU A 57 -1.89 3.40 -7.13
N GLU A 58 -2.27 3.90 -8.31
CA GLU A 58 -1.40 4.59 -9.24
C GLU A 58 -2.03 5.94 -9.59
N ARG A 59 -1.21 6.98 -9.67
CA ARG A 59 -1.65 8.29 -10.19
C ARG A 59 -0.58 8.89 -11.08
N GLN A 60 -1.00 9.77 -11.99
CA GLN A 60 -0.05 10.67 -12.64
C GLN A 60 0.38 11.72 -11.62
N GLY A 61 1.67 11.77 -11.31
CA GLY A 61 2.24 12.81 -10.45
C GLY A 61 2.14 14.16 -11.16
N GLY A 62 1.36 15.06 -10.57
CA GLY A 62 1.40 16.49 -10.91
C GLY A 62 2.65 17.12 -10.30
N ASP A 63 3.17 18.18 -10.93
CA ASP A 63 4.20 19.02 -10.32
C ASP A 63 3.76 19.33 -8.88
N ALA A 64 4.62 19.02 -7.90
CA ALA A 64 4.39 19.46 -6.53
C ALA A 64 4.03 20.96 -6.56
N PRO A 65 3.02 21.42 -5.80
CA PRO A 65 2.82 22.85 -5.66
C PRO A 65 4.13 23.41 -5.10
N ARG A 66 4.80 24.24 -5.90
CA ARG A 66 5.99 24.98 -5.46
C ARG A 66 5.65 25.91 -4.31
#